data_AF-A0A9D9DKT7-F1
#
_entry.id   AF-A0A9D9DKT7-F1
#
_cell.length_a   1.000
_cell.length_b   1.000
_cell.length_c   1.000
_cell.angle_alpha   90.00
_cell.angle_beta   90.00
_cell.angle_gamma   90.00
#
_symmetry.space_group_name_H-M   'P 1'
#
loop_
_entity.id
_entity.type
_entity.pdbx_description
1 polymer ?
#
loop_
_entity_poly.entity_id
_entity_poly.type
_entity_poly.pdbx_seq_one_letter_code
_entity_poly.pdbx_strand_id
1 'polypeptide(L)' 'MRKFLMLFMAAGLFLSSCKSDDMSNPLLEKSTLRYGAPAFDKIKTEHYLPAFNAAIAKGKAEIDSIA' A
#
# COMPACT_ATOMS: atom_id res chain seq x y z
N MET A 1 -22.73 33.71 8.50
CA MET A 1 -22.41 33.25 7.13
C MET A 1 -20.90 33.17 6.84
N ARG A 2 -20.09 34.22 7.05
CA ARG A 2 -18.62 34.15 6.83
C ARG A 2 -17.85 33.30 7.86
N LYS A 3 -18.35 33.22 9.11
CA LYS A 3 -17.79 32.36 10.16
C LYS A 3 -18.02 30.86 9.91
N PHE A 4 -19.08 30.50 9.18
CA PHE A 4 -19.35 29.12 8.80
C PHE A 4 -18.46 28.69 7.61
N LEU A 5 -18.13 29.65 6.73
CA LEU A 5 -17.19 29.45 5.61
C LEU A 5 -15.74 29.18 6.09
N MET A 6 -15.33 29.76 7.23
CA MET A 6 -14.02 29.49 7.82
C MET A 6 -13.94 28.16 8.58
N LEU A 7 -15.08 27.63 9.06
CA LEU A 7 -15.11 26.34 9.75
C LEU A 7 -15.00 25.15 8.76
N PHE A 8 -15.40 25.34 7.50
CA PHE A 8 -15.23 24.35 6.44
C PHE A 8 -13.80 24.27 5.88
N MET A 9 -12.98 25.33 6.04
CA MET A 9 -11.62 25.37 5.51
C MET A 9 -10.59 24.66 6.41
N ALA A 10 -10.92 24.43 7.69
CA ALA A 10 -10.03 23.77 8.65
C ALA A 10 -10.11 22.21 8.62
N ALA A 11 -11.08 21.63 7.91
CA ALA A 11 -11.28 20.18 7.86
C ALA A 11 -10.50 19.47 6.73
N GLY A 12 -9.77 20.21 5.87
CA GLY A 12 -9.08 19.65 4.70
C GLY A 12 -7.67 19.08 4.97
N LEU A 13 -7.11 19.27 6.16
CA LEU A 13 -5.69 18.96 6.44
C LEU A 13 -5.44 17.57 7.04
N PHE A 14 -6.46 16.71 7.19
CA PHE A 14 -6.29 15.38 7.80
C PHE A 14 -6.30 14.19 6.84
N LEU A 15 -6.40 14.40 5.52
CA LEU A 15 -6.46 13.30 4.55
C LEU A 15 -5.10 12.82 4.00
N SER A 16 -3.98 13.30 4.53
CA SER A 16 -2.64 12.98 3.98
C SER A 16 -1.80 12.02 4.83
N SER A 17 -2.45 11.22 5.68
CA SER A 17 -1.74 10.22 6.52
C SER A 17 -2.17 8.77 6.25
N CYS A 18 -2.51 8.44 5.02
CA CYS A 18 -2.34 7.07 4.52
C CYS A 18 -0.95 6.97 3.86
N LYS A 19 0.09 6.89 4.68
CA LYS A 19 1.31 6.21 4.23
C LYS A 19 1.06 4.74 4.47
N SER A 20 0.56 4.06 3.44
CA SER A 20 0.65 2.61 3.36
C SER A 20 2.15 2.30 3.34
N ASP A 21 2.68 1.70 4.40
CA ASP A 21 4.09 1.25 4.49
C ASP A 21 4.45 0.15 3.47
N ASP A 22 3.58 -0.10 2.47
CA ASP A 22 3.77 -1.04 1.37
C ASP A 22 4.57 -0.48 0.18
N MET A 23 4.86 0.82 0.12
CA MET A 23 5.50 1.41 -1.08
C MET A 23 6.99 1.04 -1.26
N SER A 24 7.57 0.17 -0.44
CA SER A 24 8.97 -0.24 -0.62
C SER A 24 9.24 -1.71 -0.29
N ASN A 25 8.25 -2.58 -0.46
CA ASN A 25 8.51 -4.02 -0.35
C ASN A 25 8.85 -4.61 -1.73
N PRO A 26 10.10 -5.06 -1.98
CA PRO A 26 10.50 -5.58 -3.29
C PRO A 26 9.75 -6.86 -3.70
N LEU A 27 9.07 -7.54 -2.77
CA LEU A 27 8.21 -8.69 -3.03
C LEU A 27 6.81 -8.31 -3.52
N LEU A 28 6.39 -7.05 -3.34
CA LEU A 28 5.09 -6.53 -3.77
C LEU A 28 5.16 -5.76 -5.10
N GLU A 29 6.36 -5.62 -5.67
CA GLU A 29 6.60 -4.93 -6.94
C GLU A 29 6.91 -5.91 -8.07
N LYS A 30 6.58 -5.52 -9.31
CA LYS A 30 6.95 -6.30 -10.50
C LYS A 30 8.44 -6.16 -10.77
N SER A 31 9.16 -7.28 -10.85
CA SER A 31 10.58 -7.27 -11.18
C SER A 31 10.85 -6.69 -12.58
N THR A 32 11.87 -5.85 -12.67
CA THR A 32 12.40 -5.29 -13.92
C THR A 32 13.54 -6.13 -14.53
N LEU A 33 13.98 -7.18 -13.83
CA LEU A 33 15.04 -8.06 -14.32
C LEU A 33 14.53 -8.96 -15.45
N ARG A 34 15.48 -9.48 -16.26
CA ARG A 34 15.15 -10.37 -17.37
C ARG A 34 14.29 -11.55 -16.91
N TYR A 35 13.24 -11.84 -17.69
CA TYR A 35 12.26 -12.89 -17.41
C TYR A 35 11.50 -12.73 -16.08
N GLY A 36 11.53 -11.55 -15.46
CA GLY A 36 10.93 -11.33 -14.15
C GLY A 36 11.70 -12.00 -13.00
N ALA A 37 13.00 -12.24 -13.19
CA ALA A 37 13.84 -12.83 -12.15
C ALA A 37 13.75 -12.04 -10.83
N PRO A 38 13.74 -12.68 -9.66
CA PRO A 38 13.70 -11.97 -8.38
C PRO A 38 14.96 -11.11 -8.18
N ALA A 39 14.77 -9.89 -7.68
CA ALA A 39 15.87 -9.00 -7.28
C ALA A 39 16.42 -9.41 -5.89
N PHE A 40 17.12 -10.55 -5.84
CA PHE A 40 17.61 -11.15 -4.59
C PHE A 40 18.54 -10.22 -3.79
N ASP A 41 19.23 -9.30 -4.44
CA ASP A 41 20.05 -8.25 -3.83
C ASP A 41 19.23 -7.28 -2.95
N LYS A 42 17.94 -7.14 -3.24
CA LYS A 42 17.02 -6.24 -2.52
C LYS A 42 16.15 -6.96 -1.50
N ILE A 43 15.97 -8.27 -1.61
CA ILE A 43 15.07 -9.05 -0.75
C ILE A 43 15.79 -9.40 0.56
N LYS A 44 15.17 -9.06 1.70
CA LYS A 44 15.66 -9.34 3.05
C LYS A 44 14.61 -10.09 3.85
N THR A 45 15.02 -10.73 4.95
CA THR A 45 14.12 -11.50 5.83
C THR A 45 12.93 -10.67 6.34
N GLU A 46 13.16 -9.40 6.64
CA GLU A 46 12.13 -8.46 7.12
C GLU A 46 11.01 -8.19 6.11
N HIS A 47 11.23 -8.46 4.81
CA HIS A 47 10.24 -8.21 3.76
C HIS A 47 9.16 -9.30 3.67
N TYR A 48 9.43 -10.52 4.17
CA TYR A 48 8.54 -11.66 3.92
C TYR A 48 7.20 -11.55 4.65
N LEU A 49 7.21 -11.40 5.98
CA LEU A 49 5.97 -11.41 6.76
C LEU A 49 5.01 -10.27 6.34
N PRO A 50 5.47 -9.02 6.14
CA PRO A 50 4.61 -7.96 5.61
C PRO A 50 4.06 -8.28 4.22
N ALA A 51 4.89 -8.79 3.29
CA ALA A 51 4.46 -9.14 1.94
C ALA A 51 3.39 -10.25 1.94
N PHE A 52 3.56 -11.27 2.78
CA PHE A 52 2.56 -12.34 2.91
C PHE A 52 1.24 -11.81 3.44
N ASN A 53 1.26 -10.98 4.48
CA ASN A 53 0.04 -10.38 5.04
C ASN A 53 -0.71 -9.55 3.98
N ALA A 54 0.01 -8.70 3.24
CA ALA A 54 -0.56 -7.88 2.18
C ALA A 54 -1.15 -8.74 1.05
N ALA A 55 -0.42 -9.77 0.60
CA ALA A 55 -0.87 -10.67 -0.47
C ALA A 55 -2.12 -11.48 -0.06
N ILE A 56 -2.18 -11.98 1.18
CA ILE A 56 -3.34 -12.70 1.71
C ILE A 56 -4.55 -11.77 1.82
N ALA A 57 -4.36 -10.55 2.32
CA ALA A 57 -5.44 -9.57 2.43
C ALA A 57 -6.01 -9.21 1.05
N LYS A 58 -5.14 -8.97 0.06
CA LYS A 58 -5.53 -8.74 -1.33
C LYS A 58 -6.29 -9.92 -1.92
N GLY A 59 -5.78 -11.14 -1.75
CA GLY A 59 -6.44 -12.35 -2.26
C GLY A 59 -7.82 -12.59 -1.66
N LYS A 60 -8.03 -12.30 -0.37
CA LYS A 60 -9.36 -12.33 0.26
C LYS A 60 -10.32 -11.32 -0.37
N ALA A 61 -9.87 -10.08 -0.56
CA ALA A 61 -10.68 -9.05 -1.20
C ALA A 61 -11.07 -9.42 -2.65
N GLU A 62 -10.17 -10.07 -3.39
CA GLU A 62 -10.46 -10.59 -4.73
C GLU A 62 -11.54 -11.69 -4.69
N ILE A 63 -11.46 -12.63 -3.74
CA ILE A 63 -12.51 -13.66 -3.53
C ILE A 63 -13.85 -13.01 -3.18
N ASP A 64 -13.87 -12.08 -2.23
CA ASP A 64 -15.09 -11.42 -1.78
C ASP A 64 -15.75 -10.61 -2.91
N SER A 65 -14.99 -10.18 -3.91
CA SER A 65 -15.51 -9.44 -5.07
C SER A 65 -16.23 -10.31 -6.12
N ILE A 66 -16.07 -11.63 -6.05
CA ILE A 66 -16.67 -12.59 -7.00
C ILE A 66 -17.65 -13.57 -6.36
N ALA A 67 -17.79 -13.56 -5.03
CA ALA A 67 -18.65 -14.47 -4.26
C ALA A 67 -20.08 -13.93 -4.05
#